data_AF-A0AA50DVY8-F1
#
_entry.id   AF-A0AA50DVY8-F1
#
_cell.length_a   1.000
_cell.length_b   1.000
_cell.length_c   1.000
_cell.angle_alpha   90.00
_cell.angle_beta   90.00
_cell.angle_gamma   90.00
#
_symmetry.space_group_name_H-M   'P 1'
#
loop_
_entity.id
_entity.type
_entity.pdbx_description
1 polymer ?
#
loop_
_entity_poly.entity_id
_entity_poly.type
_entity_poly.pdbx_seq_one_letter_code
_entity_poly.pdbx_strand_id
1 'polypeptide(L)'
;MQDLTTGKYQLQQMGLVGFHIMYKTPSAPQWIWSTYEQVDNVPGLNHSGSANTVFSFHGDRCVNCLTNKQTILGVPNQVTRRTAIPHQDPDCSQTTKAVDNVAELNRLVQAGLKDSVWANYELINAQWAILKSAADKSPDTVFHVLPALLANTTMETYIQETSSCMGCHAMAWSSNVKKFASADFSFTFADALPTQIDPQVVSPPVNRSRLGIISIGIVFCGAIN
;
A
#
# COMPACT_ATOMS: atom_id res chain seq x y z
N MET A 1 11.28 4.99 -17.45
CA MET A 1 11.55 6.11 -16.52
C MET A 1 12.22 7.25 -17.28
N GLN A 2 11.89 8.50 -16.98
CA GLN A 2 12.59 9.66 -17.55
C GLN A 2 13.91 9.91 -16.80
N ASP A 3 15.00 9.98 -17.54
CA ASP A 3 16.27 10.50 -17.06
C ASP A 3 16.16 12.01 -16.91
N LEU A 4 16.35 12.52 -15.70
CA LEU A 4 16.20 13.94 -15.38
C LEU A 4 17.35 14.81 -15.89
N THR A 5 18.50 14.21 -16.21
CA THR A 5 19.64 14.93 -16.79
C THR A 5 19.49 15.10 -18.30
N THR A 6 19.01 14.07 -18.99
CA THR A 6 18.90 14.06 -20.45
C THR A 6 17.49 14.31 -20.98
N GLY A 7 16.48 14.25 -20.12
CA GLY A 7 15.06 14.34 -20.48
C GLY A 7 14.52 13.14 -21.25
N LYS A 8 15.34 12.12 -21.54
CA LYS A 8 14.98 10.95 -22.35
C LYS A 8 14.31 9.87 -21.51
N TYR A 9 13.37 9.14 -22.10
CA TYR A 9 12.76 7.97 -21.49
C TYR A 9 13.62 6.74 -21.76
N GLN A 10 13.89 5.96 -20.70
CA GLN A 10 14.61 4.69 -20.80
C GLN A 10 13.84 3.56 -20.10
N LEU A 11 14.05 2.34 -20.59
CA LEU A 11 13.58 1.13 -19.92
C LEU A 11 14.40 0.94 -18.64
N GLN A 12 13.72 0.71 -17.53
CA GLN A 12 14.36 0.46 -16.24
C GLN A 12 13.76 -0.79 -15.62
N GLN A 13 14.61 -1.67 -15.11
CA GLN A 13 14.17 -2.76 -14.27
C GLN A 13 13.76 -2.22 -12.90
N MET A 14 12.53 -2.52 -12.50
CA MET A 14 11.92 -2.08 -11.24
C MET A 14 11.50 -3.30 -10.42
N GLY A 15 11.53 -3.18 -9.09
CA GLY A 15 10.94 -4.16 -8.18
C GLY A 15 9.50 -3.79 -7.84
N LEU A 16 8.61 -4.79 -7.80
CA LEU A 16 7.28 -4.62 -7.23
C LEU A 16 7.42 -4.75 -5.71
N VAL A 17 7.03 -3.71 -4.98
CA VAL A 17 7.22 -3.65 -3.52
C VAL A 17 5.91 -3.75 -2.76
N GLY A 18 4.79 -3.39 -3.39
CA GLY A 18 3.46 -3.57 -2.84
C GLY A 18 2.45 -3.41 -3.97
N PHE A 19 1.24 -3.92 -3.75
CA PHE A 19 0.16 -3.80 -4.72
C PHE A 19 -1.20 -3.94 -4.05
N HIS A 20 -2.22 -3.42 -4.73
CA HIS A 20 -3.62 -3.59 -4.34
C HIS A 20 -4.29 -4.58 -5.29
N ILE A 21 -5.11 -5.45 -4.72
CA ILE A 21 -6.05 -6.27 -5.49
C ILE A 21 -7.45 -5.90 -5.05
N MET A 22 -8.27 -5.56 -6.03
CA MET A 22 -9.69 -5.34 -5.85
C MET A 22 -10.44 -6.45 -6.57
N TYR A 23 -11.35 -7.12 -5.86
CA TYR A 23 -12.16 -8.18 -6.43
C TYR A 23 -13.63 -8.03 -6.05
N LYS A 24 -14.50 -8.44 -6.96
CA LYS A 24 -15.96 -8.43 -6.78
C LYS A 24 -16.47 -9.86 -6.63
N THR A 25 -17.39 -10.07 -5.71
CA THR A 25 -18.12 -11.34 -5.56
C THR A 25 -19.62 -11.07 -5.52
N PRO A 26 -20.48 -12.10 -5.69
CA PRO A 26 -21.91 -11.95 -5.48
C PRO A 26 -22.27 -11.42 -4.08
N SER A 27 -21.51 -11.81 -3.05
CA SER A 27 -21.71 -11.36 -1.67
C SER A 27 -21.07 -10.01 -1.34
N ALA A 28 -20.11 -9.53 -2.15
CA ALA A 28 -19.44 -8.25 -1.98
C ALA A 28 -19.51 -7.41 -3.27
N PRO A 29 -20.70 -6.90 -3.63
CA PRO A 29 -20.89 -6.14 -4.87
C PRO A 29 -20.20 -4.76 -4.86
N GLN A 30 -19.86 -4.25 -3.67
CA GLN A 30 -19.14 -3.00 -3.45
C GLN A 30 -17.60 -3.16 -3.49
N TRP A 31 -17.12 -4.34 -3.91
CA TRP A 31 -15.72 -4.75 -3.97
C TRP A 31 -15.07 -4.96 -2.61
N ILE A 32 -14.14 -5.91 -2.58
CA ILE A 32 -13.21 -6.13 -1.48
C ILE A 32 -11.85 -5.60 -1.94
N TRP A 33 -11.25 -4.74 -1.12
CA TRP A 33 -9.98 -4.08 -1.36
C TRP A 33 -8.93 -4.71 -0.49
N SER A 34 -7.90 -5.30 -1.09
CA SER A 34 -6.83 -5.98 -0.36
C SER A 34 -5.49 -5.36 -0.70
N THR A 35 -4.62 -5.27 0.31
CA THR A 35 -3.28 -4.69 0.14
C THR A 35 -2.21 -5.70 0.51
N TYR A 36 -1.21 -5.81 -0.36
CA TYR A 36 -0.13 -6.77 -0.27
C TYR A 36 1.21 -6.05 -0.25
N GLU A 37 2.15 -6.60 0.50
CA GLU A 37 3.51 -6.10 0.59
C GLU A 37 4.49 -7.21 0.27
N GLN A 38 5.64 -6.85 -0.30
CA GLN A 38 6.78 -7.75 -0.34
C GLN A 38 7.31 -7.94 1.10
N VAL A 39 7.60 -9.19 1.47
CA VAL A 39 7.86 -9.61 2.86
C VAL A 39 9.14 -9.03 3.51
N ASP A 40 10.07 -8.56 2.69
CA ASP A 40 11.35 -7.92 3.05
C ASP A 40 11.30 -6.39 2.91
N ASN A 41 10.12 -5.77 2.83
CA ASN A 41 10.03 -4.31 2.81
C ASN A 41 10.44 -3.69 4.14
N VAL A 42 9.83 -4.16 5.24
CA VAL A 42 10.01 -3.67 6.61
C VAL A 42 9.78 -4.81 7.61
N PRO A 43 10.30 -4.71 8.86
CA PRO A 43 10.05 -5.71 9.89
C PRO A 43 8.56 -5.99 10.08
N GLY A 44 8.19 -7.28 10.11
CA GLY A 44 6.82 -7.76 10.23
C GLY A 44 6.70 -9.06 11.04
N LEU A 45 5.58 -9.77 10.87
CA LEU A 45 5.31 -11.02 11.61
C LEU A 45 6.27 -12.14 11.23
N ASN A 46 6.58 -12.29 9.94
CA ASN A 46 7.38 -13.39 9.41
C ASN A 46 8.90 -13.17 9.52
N HIS A 47 9.34 -11.97 9.92
CA HIS A 47 10.76 -11.59 9.91
C HIS A 47 11.26 -10.92 11.21
N SER A 48 10.45 -10.91 12.28
CA SER A 48 10.92 -10.50 13.61
C SER A 48 11.83 -11.59 14.20
N GLY A 49 13.08 -11.69 13.73
CA GLY A 49 14.09 -12.56 14.38
C GLY A 49 15.12 -13.22 13.47
N SER A 50 15.04 -13.11 12.14
CA SER A 50 16.15 -13.54 11.28
C SER A 50 17.25 -12.48 11.32
N ALA A 51 18.33 -12.76 12.05
CA ALA A 51 19.47 -11.86 12.21
C ALA A 51 20.14 -11.43 10.87
N ASN A 52 19.78 -12.06 9.76
CA ASN A 52 20.34 -11.82 8.42
C ASN A 52 19.35 -11.19 7.42
N THR A 53 18.12 -10.84 7.80
CA THR A 53 17.17 -10.22 6.85
C THR A 53 17.53 -8.75 6.66
N VAL A 54 17.82 -8.37 5.40
CA VAL A 54 18.05 -6.98 5.01
C VAL A 54 16.76 -6.43 4.42
N PHE A 55 16.09 -5.55 5.15
CA PHE A 55 14.86 -4.92 4.66
C PHE A 55 15.16 -3.84 3.62
N SER A 56 14.26 -3.71 2.65
CA SER A 56 14.36 -2.73 1.56
C SER A 56 14.21 -1.29 2.06
N PHE A 57 13.33 -1.06 3.05
CA PHE A 57 12.96 0.27 3.53
C PHE A 57 13.21 0.50 5.02
N HIS A 58 13.91 -0.43 5.69
CA HIS A 58 14.23 -0.35 7.12
C HIS A 58 15.62 -0.92 7.41
N GLY A 59 16.31 -0.40 8.42
CA GLY A 59 17.52 -1.02 8.95
C GLY A 59 18.58 -0.03 9.42
N ASP A 60 19.69 -0.59 9.91
CA ASP A 60 20.71 0.14 10.67
C ASP A 60 21.64 1.00 9.81
N ARG A 61 21.36 1.13 8.51
CA ARG A 61 22.12 1.99 7.58
C ARG A 61 22.00 3.47 7.94
N CYS A 62 21.17 3.80 8.93
CA CYS A 62 20.92 5.15 9.39
C CYS A 62 20.58 5.17 10.89
N VAL A 63 21.45 5.77 11.70
CA VAL A 63 21.33 5.78 13.17
C VAL A 63 20.23 6.74 13.68
N ASN A 64 19.93 7.81 12.93
CA ASN A 64 18.98 8.86 13.34
C ASN A 64 17.90 9.14 12.27
N CYS A 65 17.44 8.10 11.58
CA CYS A 65 16.47 8.27 10.52
C CYS A 65 15.10 8.69 11.05
N LEU A 66 14.54 9.73 10.43
CA LEU A 66 13.13 10.03 10.61
C LEU A 66 12.31 8.85 10.09
N THR A 67 11.39 8.37 10.92
CA THR A 67 10.59 7.19 10.63
C THR A 67 9.22 7.60 10.10
N ASN A 68 8.80 7.02 8.97
CA ASN A 68 7.51 7.33 8.32
C ASN A 68 7.30 8.83 8.11
N LYS A 69 8.38 9.56 7.78
CA LYS A 69 8.31 10.98 7.45
C LYS A 69 9.02 11.25 6.14
N GLN A 70 8.42 12.10 5.32
CA GLN A 70 9.09 12.62 4.15
C GLN A 70 10.21 13.55 4.59
N THR A 71 11.38 13.39 3.99
CA THR A 71 12.59 14.15 4.34
C THR A 71 13.12 14.96 3.18
N ILE A 72 14.03 15.88 3.51
CA ILE A 72 14.78 16.62 2.50
C ILE A 72 15.79 15.74 1.75
N LEU A 73 16.24 16.23 0.60
CA LEU A 73 17.07 15.47 -0.30
C LEU A 73 18.40 15.13 0.37
N GLY A 74 18.83 13.87 0.25
CA GLY A 74 20.06 13.40 0.87
C GLY A 74 19.95 13.14 2.38
N VAL A 75 18.83 13.50 3.01
CA VAL A 75 18.53 13.12 4.39
C VAL A 75 17.78 11.78 4.38
N PRO A 76 18.39 10.69 4.88
CA PRO A 76 17.76 9.39 4.87
C PRO A 76 16.55 9.36 5.81
N ASN A 77 15.56 8.56 5.43
CA ASN A 77 14.43 8.18 6.27
C ASN A 77 14.32 6.65 6.32
N GLN A 78 13.42 6.16 7.17
CA GLN A 78 13.09 4.74 7.24
C GLN A 78 11.59 4.53 7.37
N VAL A 79 11.15 3.34 7.00
CA VAL A 79 9.75 2.93 7.06
C VAL A 79 9.57 1.89 8.16
N THR A 80 8.54 2.08 8.97
CA THR A 80 8.08 1.07 9.94
C THR A 80 6.58 0.89 9.79
N ARG A 81 6.11 -0.33 10.04
CA ARG A 81 4.69 -0.63 10.00
C ARG A 81 3.98 -0.05 11.23
N ARG A 82 2.92 0.72 11.01
CA ARG A 82 2.02 1.22 12.06
C ARG A 82 0.74 0.38 12.15
N THR A 83 0.23 -0.07 11.02
CA THR A 83 -0.94 -0.95 10.95
C THR A 83 -0.50 -2.40 11.09
N ALA A 84 -0.72 -3.00 12.26
CA ALA A 84 -0.33 -4.38 12.52
C ALA A 84 -1.07 -5.35 11.58
N ILE A 85 -0.38 -6.42 11.16
CA ILE A 85 -1.00 -7.55 10.49
C ILE A 85 -1.77 -8.36 11.55
N PRO A 86 -3.08 -8.53 11.41
CA PRO A 86 -3.86 -9.34 12.34
C PRO A 86 -3.37 -10.79 12.41
N HIS A 87 -3.27 -11.34 13.62
CA HIS A 87 -2.72 -12.68 13.89
C HIS A 87 -3.57 -13.49 14.88
N GLN A 88 -4.84 -13.09 15.06
CA GLN A 88 -5.78 -13.68 16.00
C GLN A 88 -7.03 -14.08 15.24
N ASP A 89 -7.62 -15.21 15.62
CA ASP A 89 -8.87 -15.67 15.03
C ASP A 89 -10.01 -14.69 15.35
N PRO A 90 -10.97 -14.50 14.42
CA PRO A 90 -12.11 -13.62 14.65
C PRO A 90 -12.95 -14.10 15.84
N ASP A 91 -13.36 -13.16 16.68
CA ASP A 91 -14.51 -13.39 17.57
C ASP A 91 -15.80 -13.21 16.75
N CYS A 92 -16.41 -14.32 16.36
CA CYS A 92 -17.65 -14.33 15.58
C CYS A 92 -18.84 -13.62 16.25
N SER A 93 -18.77 -13.33 17.57
CA SER A 93 -19.77 -12.51 18.24
C SER A 93 -19.59 -11.01 18.00
N GLN A 94 -18.42 -10.57 17.51
CA GLN A 94 -18.05 -9.17 17.31
C GLN A 94 -17.88 -8.85 15.82
N THR A 95 -18.99 -8.91 15.09
CA THR A 95 -19.04 -8.78 13.62
C THR A 95 -18.53 -7.45 13.07
N THR A 96 -18.36 -6.42 13.90
CA THR A 96 -17.86 -5.09 13.50
C THR A 96 -16.37 -4.90 13.73
N LYS A 97 -15.67 -5.84 14.39
CA LYS A 97 -14.24 -5.69 14.66
C LYS A 97 -13.37 -5.86 13.42
N ALA A 98 -13.82 -6.61 12.41
CA ALA A 98 -13.10 -6.86 11.17
C ALA A 98 -11.64 -7.30 11.40
N VAL A 99 -11.49 -8.26 12.32
CA VAL A 99 -10.23 -8.91 12.64
C VAL A 99 -10.34 -10.34 12.13
N ASP A 100 -9.46 -10.73 11.22
CA ASP A 100 -9.27 -12.11 10.80
C ASP A 100 -7.84 -12.55 11.14
N ASN A 101 -7.56 -13.85 11.13
CA ASN A 101 -6.19 -14.35 11.31
C ASN A 101 -5.40 -14.28 9.99
N VAL A 102 -5.04 -13.06 9.59
CA VAL A 102 -4.30 -12.80 8.35
C VAL A 102 -2.93 -13.47 8.36
N ALA A 103 -2.27 -13.55 9.52
CA ALA A 103 -1.01 -14.26 9.68
C ALA A 103 -1.12 -15.76 9.29
N GLU A 104 -2.14 -16.45 9.79
CA GLU A 104 -2.37 -17.86 9.44
C GLU A 104 -2.78 -18.02 7.97
N LEU A 105 -3.61 -17.11 7.45
CA LEU A 105 -3.96 -17.11 6.02
C LEU A 105 -2.71 -16.97 5.14
N ASN A 106 -1.81 -16.05 5.47
CA ASN A 106 -0.55 -15.88 4.76
C ASN A 106 0.30 -17.15 4.80
N ARG A 107 0.43 -17.80 5.98
CA ARG A 107 1.17 -19.05 6.12
C ARG A 107 0.66 -20.13 5.16
N LEU A 108 -0.67 -20.28 5.06
CA LEU A 108 -1.32 -21.26 4.18
C LEU A 108 -1.13 -20.91 2.70
N VAL A 109 -1.38 -19.66 2.33
CA VAL A 109 -1.30 -19.19 0.93
C VAL A 109 0.14 -19.23 0.44
N GLN A 110 1.11 -18.75 1.22
CA GLN A 110 2.53 -18.78 0.84
C GLN A 110 3.05 -20.21 0.68
N ALA A 111 2.61 -21.16 1.51
CA ALA A 111 2.96 -22.56 1.33
C ALA A 111 2.46 -23.12 -0.01
N GLY A 112 1.24 -22.74 -0.42
CA GLY A 112 0.68 -23.09 -1.74
C GLY A 112 1.37 -22.37 -2.91
N LEU A 113 1.95 -21.20 -2.68
CA LEU A 113 2.59 -20.35 -3.69
C LEU A 113 4.11 -20.51 -3.77
N LYS A 114 4.72 -21.42 -2.98
CA LYS A 114 6.17 -21.55 -2.78
C LYS A 114 7.02 -21.60 -4.07
N ASP A 115 6.45 -22.13 -5.16
CA ASP A 115 7.14 -22.29 -6.45
C ASP A 115 6.87 -21.12 -7.41
N SER A 116 6.31 -20.02 -6.89
CA SER A 116 5.95 -18.82 -7.66
C SER A 116 6.56 -17.55 -7.05
N VAL A 117 6.70 -16.51 -7.87
CA VAL A 117 7.16 -15.19 -7.42
C VAL A 117 6.27 -14.60 -6.32
N TRP A 118 5.02 -15.04 -6.23
CA TRP A 118 4.03 -14.56 -5.26
C TRP A 118 4.28 -15.04 -3.83
N ALA A 119 5.10 -16.07 -3.62
CA ALA A 119 5.54 -16.46 -2.27
C ALA A 119 6.31 -15.36 -1.53
N ASN A 120 6.83 -14.36 -2.26
CA ASN A 120 7.57 -13.23 -1.69
C ASN A 120 6.64 -12.09 -1.24
N TYR A 121 5.32 -12.26 -1.29
CA TYR A 121 4.34 -11.25 -0.91
C TYR A 121 3.40 -11.81 0.17
N GLU A 122 2.93 -10.93 1.03
CA GLU A 122 1.96 -11.24 2.08
C GLU A 122 0.80 -10.25 2.07
N LEU A 123 -0.39 -10.75 2.38
CA LEU A 123 -1.57 -9.93 2.63
C LEU A 123 -1.37 -9.17 3.94
N ILE A 124 -1.60 -7.86 3.92
CA ILE A 124 -1.60 -7.06 5.15
C ILE A 124 -2.98 -7.08 5.79
N ASN A 125 -4.01 -6.77 5.01
CA ASN A 125 -5.42 -6.98 5.35
C ASN A 125 -6.29 -6.73 4.11
N ALA A 126 -7.60 -6.95 4.27
CA ALA A 126 -8.63 -6.52 3.34
C ALA A 126 -9.57 -5.48 3.99
N GLN A 127 -10.21 -4.67 3.17
CA GLN A 127 -11.19 -3.66 3.52
C GLN A 127 -12.42 -3.81 2.62
N TRP A 128 -13.60 -3.72 3.21
CA TRP A 128 -14.87 -3.80 2.48
C TRP A 128 -15.86 -2.74 2.97
N ALA A 129 -16.78 -2.36 2.09
CA ALA A 129 -17.85 -1.46 2.45
C ALA A 129 -18.88 -2.15 3.33
N ILE A 130 -19.39 -1.42 4.31
CA ILE A 130 -20.53 -1.78 5.14
C ILE A 130 -21.64 -0.74 4.98
N LEU A 131 -22.87 -1.13 5.24
CA LEU A 131 -23.98 -0.18 5.32
C LEU A 131 -23.82 0.68 6.57
N LYS A 132 -23.98 1.99 6.42
CA LYS A 132 -24.04 2.91 7.57
C LYS A 132 -25.21 2.51 8.46
N SER A 133 -24.96 2.18 9.71
CA SER A 133 -26.01 2.08 10.71
C SER A 133 -26.58 3.47 11.00
N ALA A 134 -27.90 3.61 11.09
CA ALA A 134 -28.55 4.88 11.45
C ALA A 134 -28.11 5.43 12.83
N ALA A 135 -27.50 4.60 13.67
CA ALA A 135 -26.98 4.98 14.99
C ALA A 135 -25.51 5.46 14.98
N ASP A 136 -24.78 5.29 13.87
CA ASP A 136 -23.35 5.62 13.79
C ASP A 136 -23.14 7.12 13.51
N LYS A 137 -22.60 7.84 14.51
CA LYS A 137 -22.31 9.28 14.46
C LYS A 137 -20.89 9.62 13.99
N SER A 138 -20.11 8.63 13.56
CA SER A 138 -18.79 8.86 12.97
C SER A 138 -18.91 9.78 11.73
N PRO A 139 -17.92 10.66 11.46
CA PRO A 139 -17.92 11.54 10.30
C PRO A 139 -18.20 10.76 9.00
N ASP A 140 -19.02 11.33 8.12
CA ASP A 140 -19.32 10.72 6.83
C ASP A 140 -18.07 10.67 5.96
N THR A 141 -17.60 9.46 5.67
CA THR A 141 -16.71 9.17 4.55
C THR A 141 -17.55 8.78 3.33
N VAL A 142 -16.99 8.87 2.12
CA VAL A 142 -17.70 8.45 0.88
C VAL A 142 -18.20 7.00 0.97
N PHE A 143 -17.52 6.17 1.78
CA PHE A 143 -17.89 4.80 2.10
C PHE A 143 -17.72 4.53 3.60
N HIS A 144 -18.70 3.89 4.24
CA HIS A 144 -18.49 3.26 5.55
C HIS A 144 -17.77 1.93 5.32
N VAL A 145 -16.62 1.73 5.94
CA VAL A 145 -15.75 0.58 5.64
C VAL A 145 -15.24 -0.09 6.90
N LEU A 146 -14.93 -1.37 6.78
CA LEU A 146 -14.23 -2.14 7.80
C LEU A 146 -13.00 -2.86 7.20
N PRO A 147 -11.86 -2.88 7.91
CA PRO A 147 -11.54 -2.02 9.05
C PRO A 147 -11.46 -0.55 8.60
N ALA A 148 -11.74 0.39 9.51
CA ALA A 148 -11.73 1.83 9.17
C ALA A 148 -10.34 2.35 8.76
N LEU A 149 -9.29 1.80 9.37
CA LEU A 149 -7.89 2.11 9.07
C LEU A 149 -7.22 0.89 8.43
N LEU A 150 -6.58 1.10 7.29
CA LEU A 150 -5.75 0.12 6.61
C LEU A 150 -4.71 0.85 5.77
N ALA A 151 -3.45 0.47 5.93
CA ALA A 151 -2.33 1.09 5.24
C ALA A 151 -1.31 0.05 4.79
N ASN A 152 -0.78 0.27 3.60
CA ASN A 152 0.43 -0.34 3.07
C ASN A 152 1.63 0.52 3.45
N THR A 153 2.69 -0.11 3.95
CA THR A 153 3.90 0.58 4.38
C THR A 153 4.62 1.29 3.24
N THR A 154 4.45 0.82 2.00
CA THR A 154 5.03 1.45 0.82
C THR A 154 4.11 2.52 0.25
N MET A 155 2.84 2.21 0.02
CA MET A 155 1.94 3.12 -0.69
C MET A 155 1.39 4.24 0.19
N GLU A 156 1.19 3.98 1.48
CA GLU A 156 0.67 4.95 2.46
C GLU A 156 1.73 5.33 3.51
N THR A 157 3.02 5.24 3.14
CA THR A 157 4.20 5.39 4.02
C THR A 157 4.04 6.46 5.10
N TYR A 158 3.59 7.67 4.72
CA TYR A 158 3.57 8.87 5.57
C TYR A 158 2.21 9.16 6.22
N ILE A 159 1.18 8.37 5.91
CA ILE A 159 -0.20 8.59 6.35
C ILE A 159 -0.84 7.31 6.93
N GLN A 160 -0.05 6.31 7.30
CA GLN A 160 -0.53 4.99 7.72
C GLN A 160 -1.64 5.03 8.79
N GLU A 161 -1.55 5.95 9.75
CA GLU A 161 -2.50 6.08 10.88
C GLU A 161 -3.82 6.76 10.51
N THR A 162 -3.90 7.36 9.31
CA THR A 162 -5.09 8.03 8.78
C THR A 162 -5.57 7.42 7.47
N SER A 163 -4.92 6.34 7.01
CA SER A 163 -5.18 5.74 5.70
C SER A 163 -6.32 4.73 5.71
N SER A 164 -7.08 4.74 4.62
CA SER A 164 -8.02 3.70 4.21
C SER A 164 -7.85 3.50 2.72
N CYS A 165 -7.91 2.26 2.25
CA CYS A 165 -7.86 1.96 0.81
C CYS A 165 -8.98 2.73 0.09
N MET A 166 -10.24 2.48 0.44
CA MET A 166 -11.39 3.11 -0.21
C MET A 166 -11.43 4.62 0.03
N GLY A 167 -11.00 5.11 1.19
CA GLY A 167 -10.94 6.54 1.50
C GLY A 167 -9.89 7.29 0.68
N CYS A 168 -8.70 6.73 0.52
CA CYS A 168 -7.64 7.31 -0.31
C CYS A 168 -8.04 7.26 -1.80
N HIS A 169 -8.57 6.13 -2.25
CA HIS A 169 -8.98 5.95 -3.64
C HIS A 169 -10.21 6.77 -4.03
N ALA A 170 -11.10 7.14 -3.09
CA ALA A 170 -12.21 8.06 -3.37
C ALA A 170 -11.74 9.50 -3.68
N MET A 171 -10.50 9.83 -3.36
CA MET A 171 -9.91 11.15 -3.54
C MET A 171 -8.60 11.08 -4.34
N ALA A 172 -8.37 10.02 -5.12
CA ALA A 172 -7.12 9.86 -5.85
C ALA A 172 -7.22 10.54 -7.22
N TRP A 173 -6.27 11.42 -7.54
CA TRP A 173 -6.19 12.04 -8.87
C TRP A 173 -4.75 12.17 -9.34
N SER A 174 -4.58 12.35 -10.65
CA SER A 174 -3.27 12.53 -11.26
C SER A 174 -2.61 13.82 -10.79
N SER A 175 -1.30 13.77 -10.58
CA SER A 175 -0.49 14.96 -10.31
C SER A 175 -0.43 15.95 -11.49
N ASN A 176 -1.06 15.62 -12.63
CA ASN A 176 -1.05 16.45 -13.82
C ASN A 176 -1.99 17.66 -13.69
N VAL A 177 -1.44 18.80 -13.27
CA VAL A 177 -2.21 20.04 -13.11
C VAL A 177 -2.83 20.59 -14.39
N LYS A 178 -2.37 20.14 -15.57
CA LYS A 178 -2.94 20.58 -16.86
C LYS A 178 -4.16 19.75 -17.25
N LYS A 179 -4.36 18.58 -16.66
CA LYS A 179 -5.45 17.66 -17.00
C LYS A 179 -5.81 16.82 -15.78
N PHE A 180 -7.00 17.08 -15.24
CA PHE A 180 -7.59 16.19 -14.25
C PHE A 180 -7.76 14.79 -14.86
N ALA A 181 -7.24 13.79 -14.16
CA ALA A 181 -7.57 12.40 -14.39
C ALA A 181 -7.77 11.76 -13.01
N SER A 182 -8.90 11.07 -12.83
CA SER A 182 -9.11 10.24 -11.65
C SER A 182 -8.03 9.14 -11.63
N ALA A 183 -7.49 8.89 -10.44
CA ALA A 183 -6.55 7.81 -10.16
C ALA A 183 -7.16 6.81 -9.17
N ASP A 184 -8.50 6.78 -9.07
CA ASP A 184 -9.25 5.99 -8.09
C ASP A 184 -8.96 4.49 -8.21
N PHE A 185 -8.53 4.00 -9.38
CA PHE A 185 -8.20 2.58 -9.60
C PHE A 185 -6.88 2.33 -10.32
N SER A 186 -6.19 3.36 -10.81
CA SER A 186 -4.96 3.19 -11.58
C SER A 186 -4.07 4.43 -11.54
N PHE A 187 -2.78 4.20 -11.36
CA PHE A 187 -1.73 5.18 -11.59
C PHE A 187 -0.97 4.79 -12.85
N THR A 188 -1.06 5.60 -13.91
CA THR A 188 -0.20 5.41 -15.09
C THR A 188 1.07 6.24 -14.94
N PHE A 189 2.22 5.69 -15.34
CA PHE A 189 3.49 6.42 -15.32
C PHE A 189 3.48 7.70 -16.16
N ALA A 190 2.61 7.78 -17.17
CA ALA A 190 2.47 8.97 -18.01
C ALA A 190 1.76 10.12 -17.29
N ASP A 191 0.92 9.81 -16.29
CA ASP A 191 0.17 10.79 -15.50
C ASP A 191 0.87 11.17 -14.18
N ALA A 192 1.93 10.43 -13.83
CA ALA A 192 2.86 10.81 -12.78
C ALA A 192 3.71 11.99 -13.27
N LEU A 193 3.52 13.17 -12.68
CA LEU A 193 4.41 14.32 -12.84
C LEU A 193 5.48 14.23 -11.75
N PRO A 194 6.70 13.78 -12.09
CA PRO A 194 7.80 13.74 -11.14
C PRO A 194 8.20 15.15 -10.64
N THR A 195 7.85 16.20 -11.37
CA THR A 195 8.08 17.59 -10.98
C THR A 195 7.13 17.99 -9.86
N GLN A 196 7.72 18.22 -8.70
CA GLN A 196 7.05 18.77 -7.53
C GLN A 196 6.57 20.18 -7.82
N ILE A 197 5.30 20.43 -7.54
CA ILE A 197 4.69 21.75 -7.70
C ILE A 197 4.63 22.48 -6.35
N ASP A 198 4.72 21.75 -5.24
CA ASP A 198 4.86 22.33 -3.91
C ASP A 198 6.35 22.55 -3.58
N PRO A 199 6.83 23.80 -3.48
CA PRO A 199 8.20 24.11 -3.12
C PRO A 199 8.58 23.74 -1.68
N GLN A 200 7.60 23.40 -0.82
CA GLN A 200 7.86 22.88 0.53
C GLN A 200 8.08 21.38 0.56
N VAL A 201 7.67 20.66 -0.49
CA VAL A 201 7.90 19.23 -0.60
C VAL A 201 9.22 19.05 -1.37
N VAL A 202 10.02 18.08 -0.94
CA VAL A 202 11.43 18.00 -1.32
C VAL A 202 11.65 17.26 -2.63
N SER A 203 12.40 17.89 -3.54
CA SER A 203 12.65 17.37 -4.87
C SER A 203 13.66 16.22 -4.86
N PRO A 204 13.42 15.14 -5.63
CA PRO A 204 14.34 13.99 -5.66
C PRO A 204 15.62 14.31 -6.47
N PRO A 205 16.71 13.54 -6.24
CA PRO A 205 18.03 13.87 -6.76
C PRO A 205 18.14 13.74 -8.27
N VAL A 206 19.03 14.55 -8.85
CA VAL A 206 19.29 14.62 -10.30
C VAL A 206 20.00 13.37 -10.86
N ASN A 207 20.69 12.59 -10.01
CA ASN A 207 21.59 11.49 -10.43
C ASN A 207 21.16 10.08 -9.95
N ARG A 208 19.89 9.85 -9.63
CA ARG A 208 19.39 8.48 -9.38
C ARG A 208 18.08 8.24 -10.11
N SER A 209 17.97 7.07 -10.70
CA SER A 209 16.71 6.51 -11.18
C SER A 209 15.72 6.56 -10.00
N ARG A 210 14.57 7.24 -10.16
CA ARG A 210 13.56 7.34 -9.11
C ARG A 210 13.03 5.94 -8.79
N LEU A 211 13.19 5.47 -7.55
CA LEU A 211 12.28 4.47 -7.02
C LEU A 211 10.92 5.17 -6.88
N GLY A 212 10.04 4.95 -7.86
CA GLY A 212 8.62 5.18 -7.67
C GLY A 212 8.06 3.98 -6.92
N ILE A 213 7.40 4.22 -5.79
CA ILE A 213 6.47 3.23 -5.26
C ILE A 213 5.27 3.26 -6.19
N ILE A 214 4.95 2.10 -6.77
CA ILE A 214 3.91 1.96 -7.77
C ILE A 214 2.81 1.11 -7.17
N SER A 215 1.62 1.70 -7.11
CA SER A 215 0.40 1.00 -6.76
C SER A 215 -0.20 0.42 -8.03
N ILE A 216 0.09 -0.85 -8.32
CA ILE A 216 -0.64 -1.58 -9.37
C ILE A 216 -1.92 -2.11 -8.73
N GLY A 217 -3.07 -1.53 -9.11
CA GLY A 217 -4.39 -2.11 -8.83
C GLY A 217 -4.66 -3.20 -9.87
N ILE A 218 -4.57 -4.47 -9.48
CA ILE A 218 -5.01 -5.56 -10.36
C ILE A 218 -6.50 -5.81 -10.09
N VAL A 219 -7.32 -5.48 -11.08
CA VAL A 219 -8.77 -5.69 -11.05
C VAL A 219 -9.06 -7.02 -11.73
N PHE A 220 -9.42 -8.05 -10.96
CA PHE A 220 -9.89 -9.31 -11.51
C PHE A 220 -11.43 -9.26 -11.63
N CYS A 221 -11.91 -9.27 -12.87
CA CYS A 221 -13.32 -9.49 -13.17
C CYS A 221 -13.55 -10.99 -13.40
N GLY A 222 -13.60 -11.76 -12.31
CA GLY A 222 -13.87 -13.20 -12.37
C GLY A 222 -15.33 -13.49 -12.07
N ALA A 223 -16.11 -13.90 -13.07
CA ALA A 223 -17.36 -14.61 -12.83
C ALA A 223 -16.99 -16.06 -12.45
N ILE A 224 -17.07 -16.39 -11.17
CA ILE A 224 -17.00 -17.78 -10.71
C ILE A 224 -18.45 -18.27 -10.73
N ASN A 225 -18.76 -19.15 -11.70
CA ASN A 225 -20.01 -19.91 -11.74
C ASN A 225 -20.03 -20.96 -10.64
#